data_AF-A0AAX2QK03-F1
#
_entry.id   AF-A0AAX2QK03-F1
#
_cell.length_a   1.000
_cell.length_b   1.000
_cell.length_c   1.000
_cell.angle_alpha   90.00
_cell.angle_beta   90.00
_cell.angle_gamma   90.00
#
_symmetry.space_group_name_H-M   'P 1'
#
loop_
_entity.id
_entity.type
_entity.pdbx_description
1 polymer ?
#
loop_
_entity_poly.entity_id
_entity_poly.type
_entity_poly.pdbx_seq_one_letter_code
_entity_poly.pdbx_strand_id
1 'polypeptide(L)'
;MTDTDAKLLRTFIADENEAFADRCQGKFWPANHYRIGPLATKASGLLDPNEQIDFYFHFMRIAGGAPSVGDKEMPLLLEAYRRMLPFLDLGGVIQMSRRHKLLFVFGFDDTGALPSGETISAKALKARLKLIAQVGNYTTMPAQRDKKAKFVPFADEAVRILEVFRHLDYRHDRRYGEDLYDVTNLSFRGMVFICLLNKATRGDLVADMIEGKYDLMRRVEQLAMLHRYVETVLPDIEPDEERFRSLARQLKGIELARRNATESVALAQRLGLPFGDDEDWEIHIAVPLRGSEGHPLIAKNVVRLQIRPNPDWQWELNARIAERGEFSESEKKTYRNDLGLPVLGCGNLYAFPTWLRQVREKNGLDFDTGAADIRVGRKRAAAKLIAQWLES
;
A
#
# COMPACT_ATOMS: atom_id res chain seq x y z
N MET A 1 43.52 -8.13 5.76
CA MET A 1 42.19 -8.00 6.40
C MET A 1 42.42 -8.13 7.89
N THR A 2 41.90 -7.20 8.69
CA THR A 2 42.39 -6.97 10.06
C THR A 2 41.58 -7.76 11.10
N ASP A 3 42.24 -8.20 12.16
CA ASP A 3 41.64 -8.81 13.38
C ASP A 3 40.46 -7.97 13.93
N THR A 4 40.48 -6.66 13.68
CA THR A 4 39.42 -5.70 14.01
C THR A 4 38.08 -5.99 13.32
N ASP A 5 38.07 -6.41 12.05
CA ASP A 5 36.83 -6.69 11.31
C ASP A 5 36.17 -7.99 11.81
N ALA A 6 36.98 -9.02 12.06
CA ALA A 6 36.49 -10.28 12.64
C ALA A 6 35.94 -10.05 14.05
N LYS A 7 36.64 -9.27 14.88
CA LYS A 7 36.14 -8.87 16.21
C LYS A 7 34.82 -8.12 16.13
N LEU A 8 34.66 -7.21 15.16
CA LEU A 8 33.43 -6.45 14.96
C LEU A 8 32.23 -7.38 14.69
N LEU A 9 32.40 -8.37 13.81
CA LEU A 9 31.34 -9.34 13.49
C LEU A 9 31.02 -10.24 14.69
N ARG A 10 32.04 -10.71 15.42
CA ARG A 10 31.84 -11.52 16.64
C ARG A 10 31.11 -10.76 17.75
N THR A 11 31.44 -9.49 17.96
CA THR A 11 30.73 -8.64 18.93
C THR A 11 29.27 -8.46 18.54
N PHE A 12 28.98 -8.27 17.25
CA PHE A 12 27.60 -8.23 16.75
C PHE A 12 26.86 -9.56 17.02
N ILE A 13 27.47 -10.70 16.68
CA ILE A 13 26.85 -12.02 16.92
C ILE A 13 26.56 -12.23 18.41
N ALA A 14 27.51 -11.91 19.29
CA ALA A 14 27.35 -12.10 20.73
C ALA A 14 26.22 -11.24 21.31
N ASP A 15 26.17 -9.95 20.97
CA ASP A 15 25.13 -9.02 21.43
C ASP A 15 23.74 -9.44 20.93
N GLU A 16 23.63 -9.89 19.68
CA GLU A 16 22.36 -10.37 19.14
C GLU A 16 21.95 -11.74 19.69
N ASN A 17 22.88 -12.65 19.97
CA ASN A 17 22.59 -13.92 20.62
C ASN A 17 22.02 -13.71 22.04
N GLU A 18 22.64 -12.80 22.80
CA GLU A 18 22.17 -12.43 24.15
C GLU A 18 20.76 -11.81 24.08
N ALA A 19 20.56 -10.80 23.24
CA ALA A 19 19.27 -10.13 23.12
C ALA A 19 18.16 -11.03 22.56
N PHE A 20 18.50 -12.01 21.71
CA PHE A 20 17.53 -12.90 21.10
C PHE A 20 16.92 -13.90 22.10
N ALA A 21 17.60 -14.19 23.22
CA ALA A 21 17.02 -14.99 24.31
C ALA A 21 15.72 -14.36 24.83
N ASP A 22 15.70 -13.03 24.94
CA ASP A 22 14.52 -12.23 25.31
C ASP A 22 13.71 -11.76 24.09
N ARG A 23 14.01 -12.31 22.90
CA ARG A 23 13.35 -11.97 21.64
C ARG A 23 13.42 -10.46 21.34
N CYS A 24 14.55 -9.84 21.62
CA CYS A 24 14.80 -8.43 21.34
C CYS A 24 15.87 -8.25 20.26
N GLN A 25 16.02 -7.02 19.76
CA GLN A 25 17.20 -6.63 18.99
C GLN A 25 18.32 -6.22 19.95
N GLY A 26 19.54 -6.62 19.63
CA GLY A 26 20.75 -6.17 20.30
C GLY A 26 21.00 -4.67 20.14
N LYS A 27 21.84 -4.14 21.03
CA LYS A 27 22.17 -2.70 21.11
C LYS A 27 23.35 -2.33 20.21
N PHE A 28 24.09 -3.32 19.69
CA PHE A 28 25.30 -3.10 18.92
C PHE A 28 25.03 -2.67 17.48
N TRP A 29 24.00 -3.24 16.85
CA TRP A 29 23.66 -2.97 15.45
C TRP A 29 23.37 -1.48 15.17
N PRO A 30 22.49 -0.77 15.92
CA PRO A 30 22.16 0.63 15.62
C PRO A 30 23.39 1.53 15.46
N ALA A 31 24.41 1.34 16.30
CA ALA A 31 25.64 2.14 16.29
C ALA A 31 26.70 1.66 15.28
N ASN A 32 26.58 0.45 14.72
CA ASN A 32 27.64 -0.18 13.91
C ASN A 32 27.17 -0.72 12.54
N HIS A 33 25.89 -0.61 12.20
CA HIS A 33 25.33 -1.19 10.97
C HIS A 33 26.08 -0.76 9.68
N TYR A 34 26.53 0.49 9.61
CA TYR A 34 27.30 1.02 8.46
C TYR A 34 28.70 0.38 8.32
N ARG A 35 29.23 -0.21 9.40
CA ARG A 35 30.51 -0.94 9.42
C ARG A 35 30.30 -2.44 9.18
N ILE A 36 29.21 -2.99 9.71
CA ILE A 36 28.88 -4.42 9.59
C ILE A 36 28.37 -4.76 8.19
N GLY A 37 27.49 -3.94 7.61
CA GLY A 37 26.88 -4.17 6.30
C GLY A 37 27.90 -4.47 5.19
N PRO A 38 28.95 -3.65 5.00
CA PRO A 38 30.00 -3.91 4.01
C PRO A 38 30.78 -5.22 4.22
N LEU A 39 30.84 -5.73 5.45
CA LEU A 39 31.55 -6.96 5.80
C LEU A 39 30.73 -8.23 5.53
N ALA A 40 29.42 -8.13 5.28
CA ALA A 40 28.56 -9.29 5.08
C ALA A 40 29.03 -10.19 3.91
N THR A 41 29.57 -9.59 2.85
CA THR A 41 30.13 -10.33 1.69
C THR A 41 31.51 -10.93 1.95
N LYS A 42 32.14 -10.58 3.08
CA LYS A 42 33.48 -11.02 3.50
C LYS A 42 33.45 -11.95 4.71
N ALA A 43 32.26 -12.27 5.23
CA ALA A 43 32.08 -13.04 6.45
C ALA A 43 32.84 -14.38 6.41
N SER A 44 32.90 -15.06 5.26
CA SER A 44 33.60 -16.34 5.14
C SER A 44 35.11 -16.29 5.30
N GLY A 45 35.73 -15.12 5.12
CA GLY A 45 37.15 -14.90 5.40
C GLY A 45 37.44 -14.43 6.83
N LEU A 46 36.41 -14.18 7.64
CA LEU A 46 36.52 -13.55 8.97
C LEU A 46 35.99 -14.44 10.10
N LEU A 47 35.08 -15.36 9.78
CA LEU A 47 34.32 -16.16 10.73
C LEU A 47 34.43 -17.66 10.39
N ASP A 48 34.40 -18.50 11.43
CA ASP A 48 34.26 -19.95 11.23
C ASP A 48 32.84 -20.33 10.76
N PRO A 49 32.59 -21.58 10.31
CA PRO A 49 31.29 -21.96 9.77
C PRO A 49 30.09 -21.78 10.72
N ASN A 50 30.27 -22.01 12.03
CA ASN A 50 29.18 -21.84 13.00
C ASN A 50 28.91 -20.35 13.24
N GLU A 51 29.98 -19.55 13.39
CA GLU A 51 29.88 -18.10 13.48
C GLU A 51 29.21 -17.48 12.24
N GLN A 52 29.47 -18.04 11.04
CA GLN A 52 28.81 -17.60 9.80
C GLN A 52 27.30 -17.87 9.82
N ILE A 53 26.87 -19.03 10.30
CA ILE A 53 25.44 -19.36 10.39
C ILE A 53 24.74 -18.37 11.32
N ASP A 54 25.31 -18.12 12.50
CA ASP A 54 24.74 -17.18 13.47
C ASP A 54 24.74 -15.75 12.92
N PHE A 55 25.82 -15.34 12.25
CA PHE A 55 25.90 -14.06 11.57
C PHE A 55 24.80 -13.90 10.53
N TYR A 56 24.63 -14.87 9.62
CA TYR A 56 23.63 -14.80 8.55
C TYR A 56 22.20 -14.78 9.12
N PHE A 57 21.94 -15.55 10.18
CA PHE A 57 20.65 -15.56 10.88
C PHE A 57 20.31 -14.16 11.40
N HIS A 58 21.20 -13.55 12.18
CA HIS A 58 20.96 -12.22 12.77
C HIS A 58 20.97 -11.11 11.71
N PHE A 59 21.83 -11.23 10.70
CA PHE A 59 21.87 -10.28 9.60
C PHE A 59 20.53 -10.25 8.84
N MET A 60 20.00 -11.42 8.46
CA MET A 60 18.69 -11.51 7.79
C MET A 60 17.54 -10.93 8.61
N ARG A 61 17.58 -11.17 9.92
CA ARG A 61 16.58 -10.67 10.87
C ARG A 61 16.57 -9.14 10.92
N ILE A 62 17.74 -8.54 11.12
CA ILE A 62 17.86 -7.12 11.47
C ILE A 62 18.01 -6.24 10.23
N ALA A 63 18.82 -6.65 9.26
CA ALA A 63 19.05 -5.88 8.03
C ALA A 63 17.85 -5.94 7.07
N GLY A 64 16.88 -6.83 7.29
CA GLY A 64 15.65 -6.90 6.49
C GLY A 64 15.82 -7.60 5.12
N GLY A 65 16.90 -8.39 4.96
CA GLY A 65 17.18 -9.19 3.77
C GLY A 65 18.44 -10.06 3.91
N ALA A 66 18.59 -11.03 3.00
CA ALA A 66 19.75 -11.92 3.00
C ALA A 66 21.01 -11.27 2.40
N PRO A 67 22.21 -11.60 2.90
CA PRO A 67 23.45 -11.17 2.30
C PRO A 67 23.72 -11.92 0.99
N SER A 68 24.49 -11.30 0.09
CA SER A 68 25.03 -12.00 -1.08
C SER A 68 26.24 -12.82 -0.64
N VAL A 69 26.24 -14.12 -0.94
CA VAL A 69 27.33 -15.05 -0.61
C VAL A 69 27.83 -15.79 -1.86
N GLY A 70 28.99 -16.45 -1.77
CA GLY A 70 29.52 -17.32 -2.82
C GLY A 70 28.90 -18.73 -2.76
N ASP A 71 29.14 -19.54 -3.80
CA ASP A 71 28.55 -20.89 -3.89
C ASP A 71 29.00 -21.79 -2.73
N LYS A 72 30.22 -21.59 -2.20
CA LYS A 72 30.74 -22.37 -1.07
C LYS A 72 29.99 -22.08 0.23
N GLU A 73 29.49 -20.85 0.40
CA GLU A 73 28.79 -20.39 1.59
C GLU A 73 27.27 -20.60 1.50
N MET A 74 26.72 -20.91 0.33
CA MET A 74 25.28 -21.15 0.14
C MET A 74 24.69 -22.14 1.16
N PRO A 75 25.30 -23.31 1.44
CA PRO A 75 24.76 -24.23 2.44
C PRO A 75 24.63 -23.62 3.84
N LEU A 76 25.60 -22.79 4.26
CA LEU A 76 25.58 -22.14 5.57
C LEU A 76 24.49 -21.06 5.65
N LEU A 77 24.29 -20.30 4.56
CA LEU A 77 23.20 -19.33 4.46
C LEU A 77 21.82 -20.01 4.50
N LEU A 78 21.66 -21.12 3.79
CA LEU A 78 20.42 -21.91 3.81
C LEU A 78 20.13 -22.47 5.20
N GLU A 79 21.15 -22.94 5.91
CA GLU A 79 21.03 -23.40 7.29
C GLU A 79 20.59 -22.26 8.22
N ALA A 80 21.19 -21.08 8.10
CA ALA A 80 20.76 -19.90 8.84
C ALA A 80 19.30 -19.52 8.54
N TYR A 81 18.87 -19.65 7.28
CA TYR A 81 17.48 -19.40 6.90
C TYR A 81 16.51 -20.41 7.54
N ARG A 82 16.85 -21.71 7.54
CA ARG A 82 16.06 -22.75 8.22
C ARG A 82 15.87 -22.46 9.70
N ARG A 83 16.92 -22.02 10.40
CA ARG A 83 16.85 -21.62 11.81
C ARG A 83 15.90 -20.43 12.04
N MET A 84 15.69 -19.59 11.05
CA MET A 84 14.80 -18.42 11.14
C MET A 84 13.32 -18.75 10.93
N LEU A 85 12.99 -19.81 10.20
CA LEU A 85 11.60 -20.13 9.82
C LEU A 85 10.61 -20.16 10.99
N PRO A 86 10.91 -20.77 12.16
CA PRO A 86 9.98 -20.81 13.29
C PRO A 86 9.60 -19.44 13.87
N PHE A 87 10.35 -18.39 13.54
CA PHE A 87 10.20 -17.05 14.11
C PHE A 87 9.63 -16.02 13.13
N LEU A 88 9.56 -16.33 11.82
CA LEU A 88 9.24 -15.34 10.78
C LEU A 88 7.89 -14.64 10.98
N ASP A 89 6.90 -15.36 11.51
CA ASP A 89 5.55 -14.86 11.73
C ASP A 89 5.23 -14.49 13.19
N LEU A 90 6.25 -14.41 14.06
CA LEU A 90 6.07 -13.91 15.43
C LEU A 90 6.03 -12.37 15.43
N GLY A 91 4.89 -11.82 15.01
CA GLY A 91 4.65 -10.38 14.96
C GLY A 91 4.83 -9.67 16.30
N GLY A 92 5.26 -8.40 16.26
CA GLY A 92 5.29 -7.50 17.42
C GLY A 92 6.34 -7.79 18.49
N VAL A 93 7.01 -8.95 18.46
CA VAL A 93 8.03 -9.32 19.44
C VAL A 93 9.43 -9.09 18.88
N ILE A 94 9.69 -9.45 17.61
CA ILE A 94 11.04 -9.37 17.01
C ILE A 94 10.95 -8.70 15.63
N GLN A 95 11.93 -7.85 15.31
CA GLN A 95 12.11 -7.37 13.94
C GLN A 95 12.47 -8.55 13.03
N MET A 96 11.62 -8.81 12.03
CA MET A 96 11.79 -9.91 11.07
C MET A 96 11.58 -9.43 9.64
N SER A 97 12.41 -9.97 8.75
CA SER A 97 12.22 -9.89 7.30
C SER A 97 10.85 -10.44 6.89
N ARG A 98 10.26 -9.87 5.84
CA ARG A 98 8.94 -10.29 5.36
C ARG A 98 9.04 -11.66 4.68
N ARG A 99 8.17 -12.61 5.06
CA ARG A 99 8.13 -14.00 4.55
C ARG A 99 8.16 -14.08 3.03
N HIS A 100 7.30 -13.33 2.32
CA HIS A 100 7.25 -13.37 0.85
C HIS A 100 8.58 -13.01 0.16
N LYS A 101 9.38 -12.10 0.74
CA LYS A 101 10.69 -11.74 0.20
C LYS A 101 11.67 -12.89 0.35
N LEU A 102 11.70 -13.51 1.52
CA LEU A 102 12.61 -14.61 1.82
C LEU A 102 12.23 -15.88 1.08
N LEU A 103 10.94 -16.20 1.00
CA LEU A 103 10.43 -17.32 0.21
C LEU A 103 10.78 -17.15 -1.27
N PHE A 104 10.67 -15.94 -1.83
CA PHE A 104 11.15 -15.66 -3.18
C PHE A 104 12.67 -15.90 -3.31
N VAL A 105 13.44 -15.37 -2.37
CA VAL A 105 14.91 -15.45 -2.38
C VAL A 105 15.44 -16.86 -2.21
N PHE A 106 14.81 -17.71 -1.38
CA PHE A 106 15.30 -19.04 -1.03
C PHE A 106 14.51 -20.20 -1.64
N GLY A 107 13.24 -20.01 -1.97
CA GLY A 107 12.42 -21.00 -2.67
C GLY A 107 11.79 -22.06 -1.81
N PHE A 108 11.82 -21.91 -0.49
CA PHE A 108 11.10 -22.76 0.44
C PHE A 108 10.80 -22.01 1.72
N ASP A 109 9.88 -22.52 2.51
CA ASP A 109 9.70 -22.17 3.91
C ASP A 109 9.32 -23.42 4.73
N ASP A 110 8.76 -23.24 5.92
CA ASP A 110 8.32 -24.33 6.80
C ASP A 110 7.14 -25.14 6.25
N THR A 111 6.44 -24.66 5.21
CA THR A 111 5.32 -25.38 4.59
C THR A 111 5.71 -26.09 3.29
N GLY A 112 6.96 -25.97 2.85
CA GLY A 112 7.50 -26.70 1.70
C GLY A 112 8.26 -25.82 0.72
N ALA A 113 8.70 -26.42 -0.40
CA ALA A 113 9.42 -25.75 -1.47
C ALA A 113 8.48 -25.25 -2.58
N LEU A 114 8.88 -24.17 -3.25
CA LEU A 114 8.24 -23.69 -4.48
C LEU A 114 8.41 -24.72 -5.61
N PRO A 115 7.51 -24.76 -6.60
CA PRO A 115 7.65 -25.63 -7.78
C PRO A 115 8.96 -25.43 -8.55
N SER A 116 9.47 -24.20 -8.63
CA SER A 116 10.79 -23.91 -9.22
C SER A 116 11.99 -24.30 -8.35
N GLY A 117 11.75 -24.86 -7.15
CA GLY A 117 12.76 -25.38 -6.24
C GLY A 117 13.52 -24.34 -5.43
N GLU A 118 14.40 -24.85 -4.56
CA GLU A 118 15.27 -24.05 -3.69
C GLU A 118 16.35 -23.28 -4.47
N THR A 119 16.80 -22.16 -3.89
CA THR A 119 17.93 -21.39 -4.40
C THR A 119 19.24 -22.04 -3.96
N ILE A 120 19.86 -22.79 -4.87
CA ILE A 120 21.09 -23.53 -4.55
C ILE A 120 22.39 -22.87 -5.06
N SER A 121 22.29 -21.80 -5.87
CA SER A 121 23.48 -21.12 -6.42
C SER A 121 23.54 -19.64 -6.02
N ALA A 122 24.76 -19.16 -5.83
CA ALA A 122 25.07 -17.76 -5.56
C ALA A 122 24.62 -16.83 -6.70
N LYS A 123 24.71 -17.30 -7.96
CA LYS A 123 24.22 -16.55 -9.13
C LYS A 123 22.72 -16.28 -9.04
N ALA A 124 21.92 -17.32 -8.75
CA ALA A 124 20.47 -17.18 -8.59
C ALA A 124 20.13 -16.32 -7.37
N LEU A 125 20.82 -16.53 -6.24
CA LEU A 125 20.67 -15.69 -5.04
C LEU A 125 20.88 -14.21 -5.37
N LYS A 126 22.01 -13.87 -6.03
CA LYS A 126 22.35 -12.49 -6.38
C LYS A 126 21.31 -11.85 -7.31
N ALA A 127 20.80 -12.60 -8.29
CA ALA A 127 19.74 -12.11 -9.18
C ALA A 127 18.45 -11.80 -8.40
N ARG A 128 18.04 -12.70 -7.50
CA ARG A 128 16.85 -12.56 -6.67
C ARG A 128 16.99 -11.42 -5.66
N LEU A 129 18.15 -11.26 -5.03
CA LEU A 129 18.44 -10.12 -4.15
C LEU A 129 18.39 -8.78 -4.90
N LYS A 130 18.84 -8.73 -6.16
CA LYS A 130 18.73 -7.53 -7.00
C LYS A 130 17.27 -7.15 -7.26
N LEU A 131 16.39 -8.14 -7.48
CA LEU A 131 14.95 -7.91 -7.61
C LEU A 131 14.36 -7.37 -6.30
N ILE A 132 14.70 -7.98 -5.16
CA ILE A 132 14.25 -7.52 -3.85
C ILE A 132 14.70 -6.09 -3.55
N ALA A 133 15.93 -5.73 -3.90
CA ALA A 133 16.42 -4.36 -3.80
C ALA A 133 15.61 -3.42 -4.72
N GLN A 134 15.34 -3.85 -5.95
CA GLN A 134 14.55 -3.06 -6.90
C GLN A 134 13.16 -2.74 -6.35
N VAL A 135 12.39 -3.74 -5.89
CA VAL A 135 11.03 -3.50 -5.36
C VAL A 135 11.04 -2.65 -4.08
N GLY A 136 12.16 -2.61 -3.35
CA GLY A 136 12.37 -1.80 -2.15
C GLY A 136 12.76 -0.34 -2.39
N ASN A 137 13.10 0.07 -3.63
CA ASN A 137 13.58 1.42 -3.95
C ASN A 137 12.50 2.53 -3.99
N TYR A 138 11.28 2.23 -3.55
CA TYR A 138 10.11 3.06 -3.78
C TYR A 138 9.40 3.41 -2.48
N THR A 139 8.80 4.59 -2.44
CA THR A 139 8.05 5.10 -1.29
C THR A 139 6.54 5.20 -1.55
N THR A 140 6.10 5.08 -2.81
CA THR A 140 4.68 5.12 -3.18
C THR A 140 4.38 4.19 -4.37
N MET A 141 3.14 3.67 -4.44
CA MET A 141 2.68 2.84 -5.56
C MET A 141 2.62 3.60 -6.91
N PRO A 142 2.17 4.87 -6.99
CA PRO A 142 2.26 5.65 -8.23
C PRO A 142 3.69 5.72 -8.76
N ALA A 143 4.68 6.02 -7.90
CA ALA A 143 6.07 6.07 -8.31
C ALA A 143 6.61 4.71 -8.81
N GLN A 144 6.09 3.59 -8.29
CA GLN A 144 6.40 2.26 -8.85
C GLN A 144 5.88 2.13 -10.28
N ARG A 145 4.60 2.46 -10.52
CA ARG A 145 3.95 2.34 -11.83
C ARG A 145 4.59 3.25 -12.88
N ASP A 146 4.90 4.50 -12.52
CA ASP A 146 5.54 5.47 -13.42
C ASP A 146 6.94 5.01 -13.88
N LYS A 147 7.61 4.20 -13.07
CA LYS A 147 8.94 3.64 -13.36
C LYS A 147 8.85 2.20 -13.90
N LYS A 148 7.78 1.87 -14.65
CA LYS A 148 7.57 0.58 -15.34
C LYS A 148 8.84 -0.02 -15.95
N ALA A 149 9.60 0.79 -16.71
CA ALA A 149 10.82 0.36 -17.38
C ALA A 149 11.91 -0.20 -16.45
N LYS A 150 11.91 0.14 -15.15
CA LYS A 150 12.85 -0.39 -14.16
C LYS A 150 12.46 -1.79 -13.65
N PHE A 151 11.22 -2.22 -13.87
CA PHE A 151 10.73 -3.55 -13.50
C PHE A 151 10.82 -4.56 -14.64
N VAL A 152 10.76 -4.11 -15.90
CA VAL A 152 10.84 -4.96 -17.10
C VAL A 152 12.03 -5.95 -17.08
N PRO A 153 13.27 -5.57 -16.68
CA PRO A 153 14.39 -6.50 -16.64
C PRO A 153 14.25 -7.68 -15.68
N PHE A 154 13.21 -7.69 -14.84
CA PHE A 154 12.94 -8.74 -13.86
C PHE A 154 11.75 -9.63 -14.26
N ALA A 155 11.17 -9.43 -15.45
CA ALA A 155 9.99 -10.16 -15.92
C ALA A 155 10.21 -11.69 -15.94
N ASP A 156 11.44 -12.16 -16.15
CA ASP A 156 11.75 -13.61 -16.17
C ASP A 156 11.57 -14.29 -14.80
N GLU A 157 11.60 -13.53 -13.70
CA GLU A 157 11.35 -14.06 -12.35
C GLU A 157 9.84 -14.13 -12.03
N ALA A 158 8.96 -13.69 -12.94
CA ALA A 158 7.52 -13.62 -12.71
C ALA A 158 6.88 -14.97 -12.36
N VAL A 159 7.32 -16.06 -12.98
CA VAL A 159 6.81 -17.41 -12.68
C VAL A 159 7.05 -17.76 -11.22
N ARG A 160 8.28 -17.55 -10.74
CA ARG A 160 8.64 -17.79 -9.35
C ARG A 160 7.91 -16.86 -8.39
N ILE A 161 7.68 -15.61 -8.77
CA ILE A 161 6.88 -14.68 -7.97
C ILE A 161 5.43 -15.18 -7.84
N LEU A 162 4.82 -15.64 -8.92
CA LEU A 162 3.48 -16.19 -8.90
C LEU A 162 3.39 -17.45 -8.02
N GLU A 163 4.41 -18.32 -8.06
CA GLU A 163 4.54 -19.45 -7.13
C GLU A 163 4.57 -18.99 -5.67
N VAL A 164 5.35 -17.95 -5.35
CA VAL A 164 5.38 -17.35 -4.00
C VAL A 164 3.99 -16.88 -3.56
N PHE A 165 3.26 -16.19 -4.44
CA PHE A 165 1.93 -15.72 -4.11
C PHE A 165 0.97 -16.88 -3.85
N ARG A 166 0.98 -17.91 -4.69
CA ARG A 166 0.13 -19.10 -4.53
C ARG A 166 0.49 -19.89 -3.27
N HIS A 167 1.78 -20.05 -2.98
CA HIS A 167 2.27 -20.74 -1.77
C HIS A 167 1.87 -20.01 -0.48
N LEU A 168 1.72 -18.69 -0.56
CA LEU A 168 1.31 -17.86 0.57
C LEU A 168 -0.19 -17.56 0.60
N ASP A 169 -0.99 -18.14 -0.29
CA ASP A 169 -2.40 -17.79 -0.48
C ASP A 169 -2.62 -16.28 -0.64
N TYR A 170 -1.71 -15.61 -1.32
CA TYR A 170 -1.64 -14.15 -1.50
C TYR A 170 -1.53 -13.35 -0.18
N ARG A 171 -1.24 -14.02 0.94
CA ARG A 171 -1.01 -13.41 2.24
C ARG A 171 0.48 -13.14 2.48
N HIS A 172 0.95 -11.98 2.01
CA HIS A 172 2.36 -11.58 2.10
C HIS A 172 2.88 -11.32 3.53
N ASP A 173 1.97 -11.10 4.48
CA ASP A 173 2.25 -10.98 5.90
C ASP A 173 1.22 -11.77 6.72
N ARG A 174 1.70 -12.82 7.39
CA ARG A 174 0.88 -13.71 8.22
C ARG A 174 0.80 -13.25 9.69
N ARG A 175 1.57 -12.23 10.07
CA ARG A 175 1.67 -11.73 11.46
C ARG A 175 0.44 -10.96 11.90
N TYR A 176 -0.31 -10.43 10.94
CA TYR A 176 -1.42 -9.52 11.19
C TYR A 176 -2.72 -10.10 10.63
N GLY A 177 -3.81 -9.90 11.37
CA GLY A 177 -5.18 -10.13 10.90
C GLY A 177 -5.66 -9.03 9.95
N GLU A 178 -6.93 -9.05 9.59
CA GLU A 178 -7.48 -8.18 8.53
C GLU A 178 -7.30 -6.69 8.82
N ASP A 179 -7.59 -6.26 10.04
CA ASP A 179 -7.53 -4.85 10.45
C ASP A 179 -6.14 -4.22 10.34
N LEU A 180 -5.09 -5.03 10.50
CA LEU A 180 -3.69 -4.59 10.51
C LEU A 180 -2.93 -5.04 9.24
N TYR A 181 -3.62 -5.64 8.27
CA TYR A 181 -2.99 -6.10 7.04
C TYR A 181 -2.67 -4.92 6.11
N ASP A 182 -1.37 -4.76 5.79
CA ASP A 182 -0.86 -3.71 4.92
C ASP A 182 -1.03 -4.07 3.44
N VAL A 183 -2.21 -3.79 2.89
CA VAL A 183 -2.47 -3.90 1.45
C VAL A 183 -1.56 -3.01 0.59
N THR A 184 -0.92 -1.98 1.17
CA THR A 184 -0.05 -1.04 0.46
C THR A 184 1.42 -1.47 0.40
N ASN A 185 1.75 -2.66 0.89
CA ASN A 185 3.13 -3.14 0.94
C ASN A 185 3.82 -3.08 -0.44
N LEU A 186 4.78 -2.16 -0.57
CA LEU A 186 5.40 -1.84 -1.85
C LEU A 186 6.24 -2.98 -2.42
N SER A 187 6.84 -3.83 -1.57
CA SER A 187 7.58 -5.00 -2.06
C SER A 187 6.64 -6.02 -2.71
N PHE A 188 5.53 -6.33 -2.04
CA PHE A 188 4.47 -7.18 -2.59
C PHE A 188 3.91 -6.60 -3.90
N ARG A 189 3.57 -5.30 -3.92
CA ARG A 189 3.03 -4.63 -5.11
C ARG A 189 4.03 -4.55 -6.26
N GLY A 190 5.32 -4.38 -5.97
CA GLY A 190 6.38 -4.43 -6.97
C GLY A 190 6.51 -5.82 -7.61
N MET A 191 6.37 -6.88 -6.80
CA MET A 191 6.34 -8.27 -7.28
C MET A 191 5.07 -8.56 -8.13
N VAL A 192 3.90 -8.06 -7.71
CA VAL A 192 2.66 -8.09 -8.52
C VAL A 192 2.89 -7.41 -9.87
N PHE A 193 3.54 -6.25 -9.88
CA PHE A 193 3.82 -5.52 -11.11
C PHE A 193 4.70 -6.32 -12.06
N ILE A 194 5.73 -7.01 -11.55
CA ILE A 194 6.59 -7.89 -12.36
C ILE A 194 5.77 -9.04 -12.97
N CYS A 195 4.86 -9.65 -12.23
CA CYS A 195 3.95 -10.67 -12.77
C CYS A 195 3.04 -10.12 -13.87
N LEU A 196 2.56 -8.89 -13.74
CA LEU A 196 1.74 -8.24 -14.75
C LEU A 196 2.53 -7.88 -16.02
N LEU A 197 3.83 -7.61 -15.89
CA LEU A 197 4.70 -7.32 -17.04
C LEU A 197 5.03 -8.58 -17.86
N ASN A 198 4.91 -9.78 -17.29
CA ASN A 198 5.16 -11.03 -17.99
C ASN A 198 3.86 -11.64 -18.55
N LYS A 199 3.82 -11.87 -19.88
CA LYS A 199 2.68 -12.44 -20.61
C LYS A 199 2.27 -13.83 -20.11
N ALA A 200 3.24 -14.66 -19.71
CA ALA A 200 2.98 -16.02 -19.23
C ALA A 200 2.27 -16.05 -17.86
N THR A 201 2.36 -14.99 -17.06
CA THR A 201 1.84 -14.97 -15.68
C THR A 201 0.71 -13.99 -15.44
N ARG A 202 0.60 -12.91 -16.24
CA ARG A 202 -0.34 -11.81 -15.93
C ARG A 202 -1.81 -12.25 -15.93
N GLY A 203 -2.20 -13.13 -16.84
CA GLY A 203 -3.56 -13.69 -16.88
C GLY A 203 -3.87 -14.50 -15.64
N ASP A 204 -2.97 -15.41 -15.28
CA ASP A 204 -3.09 -16.25 -14.09
C ASP A 204 -3.11 -15.45 -12.78
N LEU A 205 -2.26 -14.43 -12.65
CA LEU A 205 -2.23 -13.56 -11.47
C LEU A 205 -3.58 -12.87 -11.25
N VAL A 206 -4.16 -12.29 -12.31
CA VAL A 206 -5.44 -11.59 -12.20
C VAL A 206 -6.56 -12.60 -11.92
N ALA A 207 -6.58 -13.75 -12.60
CA ALA A 207 -7.56 -14.82 -12.37
C ALA A 207 -7.55 -15.28 -10.90
N ASP A 208 -6.37 -15.60 -10.36
CA ASP A 208 -6.21 -16.04 -8.98
C ASP A 208 -6.79 -15.03 -7.97
N MET A 209 -6.69 -13.72 -8.25
CA MET A 209 -7.22 -12.69 -7.37
C MET A 209 -8.73 -12.42 -7.53
N ILE A 210 -9.28 -12.51 -8.74
CA ILE A 210 -10.69 -12.15 -9.00
C ILE A 210 -11.67 -13.32 -8.93
N GLU A 211 -11.24 -14.55 -9.26
CA GLU A 211 -12.12 -15.72 -9.39
C GLU A 211 -12.47 -16.38 -8.05
N GLY A 212 -12.03 -15.79 -6.92
CA GLY A 212 -12.41 -16.25 -5.58
C GLY A 212 -11.70 -17.53 -5.11
N LYS A 213 -10.71 -18.02 -5.88
CA LYS A 213 -9.91 -19.21 -5.53
C LYS A 213 -9.14 -19.06 -4.22
N TYR A 214 -8.65 -17.86 -3.94
CA TYR A 214 -7.92 -17.53 -2.71
C TYR A 214 -8.75 -16.59 -1.83
N ASP A 215 -8.66 -16.77 -0.51
CA ASP A 215 -9.25 -15.86 0.46
C ASP A 215 -8.32 -14.64 0.68
N LEU A 216 -8.62 -13.56 -0.03
CA LEU A 216 -7.78 -12.36 0.00
C LEU A 216 -8.14 -11.48 1.20
N MET A 217 -7.18 -11.29 2.11
CA MET A 217 -7.26 -10.27 3.17
C MET A 217 -7.56 -8.91 2.55
N ARG A 218 -8.60 -8.21 3.05
CA ARG A 218 -9.00 -6.90 2.53
C ARG A 218 -9.19 -6.92 1.01
N ARG A 219 -9.97 -7.91 0.54
CA ARG A 219 -10.19 -8.21 -0.89
C ARG A 219 -10.51 -6.96 -1.70
N VAL A 220 -11.41 -6.12 -1.21
CA VAL A 220 -11.87 -4.91 -1.92
C VAL A 220 -10.70 -3.99 -2.23
N GLU A 221 -9.83 -3.71 -1.25
CA GLU A 221 -8.65 -2.87 -1.43
C GLU A 221 -7.57 -3.54 -2.28
N GLN A 222 -7.41 -4.86 -2.15
CA GLN A 222 -6.50 -5.64 -3.01
C GLN A 222 -6.87 -5.52 -4.49
N LEU A 223 -8.15 -5.67 -4.82
CA LEU A 223 -8.66 -5.56 -6.18
C LEU A 223 -8.55 -4.13 -6.72
N ALA A 224 -8.84 -3.12 -5.89
CA ALA A 224 -8.69 -1.72 -6.27
C ALA A 224 -7.24 -1.34 -6.59
N MET A 225 -6.28 -1.87 -5.83
CA MET A 225 -4.86 -1.68 -6.14
C MET A 225 -4.47 -2.45 -7.39
N LEU A 226 -4.89 -3.71 -7.53
CA LEU A 226 -4.61 -4.53 -8.71
C LEU A 226 -5.09 -3.82 -9.99
N HIS A 227 -6.30 -3.26 -9.99
CA HIS A 227 -6.86 -2.53 -11.13
C HIS A 227 -5.92 -1.43 -11.62
N ARG A 228 -5.38 -0.60 -10.71
CA ARG A 228 -4.46 0.49 -11.07
C ARG A 228 -3.16 -0.02 -11.72
N TYR A 229 -2.67 -1.19 -11.31
CA TYR A 229 -1.50 -1.81 -11.95
C TYR A 229 -1.85 -2.47 -13.28
N VAL A 230 -3.03 -3.10 -13.40
CA VAL A 230 -3.53 -3.66 -14.67
C VAL A 230 -3.67 -2.55 -15.72
N GLU A 231 -4.30 -1.43 -15.38
CA GLU A 231 -4.42 -0.25 -16.27
C GLU A 231 -3.06 0.25 -16.78
N THR A 232 -1.99 0.11 -15.99
CA THR A 232 -0.64 0.53 -16.37
C THR A 232 -0.01 -0.37 -17.44
N VAL A 233 -0.37 -1.66 -17.47
CA VAL A 233 0.17 -2.63 -18.44
C VAL A 233 -0.75 -2.87 -19.64
N LEU A 234 -2.03 -2.48 -19.55
CA LEU A 234 -3.00 -2.63 -20.65
C LEU A 234 -2.51 -2.07 -22.00
N PRO A 235 -1.77 -0.95 -22.08
CA PRO A 235 -1.26 -0.47 -23.36
C PRO A 235 -0.23 -1.40 -24.02
N ASP A 236 0.43 -2.29 -23.27
CA ASP A 236 1.52 -3.15 -23.75
C ASP A 236 1.05 -4.58 -24.11
N ILE A 237 -0.26 -4.86 -24.04
CA ILE A 237 -0.78 -6.21 -24.25
C ILE A 237 -0.82 -6.57 -25.73
N GLU A 238 -0.44 -7.81 -26.02
CA GLU A 238 -0.41 -8.37 -27.36
C GLU A 238 -1.81 -8.81 -27.82
N PRO A 239 -2.06 -8.97 -29.14
CA PRO A 239 -3.39 -9.33 -29.66
C PRO A 239 -3.91 -10.69 -29.18
N ASP A 240 -3.03 -11.64 -28.87
CA ASP A 240 -3.38 -13.01 -28.48
C ASP A 240 -3.68 -13.18 -26.97
N GLU A 241 -3.58 -12.12 -26.19
CA GLU A 241 -3.81 -12.13 -24.73
C GLU A 241 -5.29 -11.96 -24.34
N GLU A 242 -6.22 -12.61 -25.04
CA GLU A 242 -7.68 -12.40 -24.84
C GLU A 242 -8.13 -12.76 -23.41
N ARG A 243 -7.55 -13.80 -22.79
CA ARG A 243 -7.85 -14.15 -21.39
C ARG A 243 -7.52 -12.99 -20.45
N PHE A 244 -6.34 -12.38 -20.58
CA PHE A 244 -5.96 -11.25 -19.74
C PHE A 244 -6.85 -10.03 -20.01
N ARG A 245 -7.17 -9.74 -21.28
CA ARG A 245 -8.11 -8.67 -21.65
C ARG A 245 -9.48 -8.86 -20.99
N SER A 246 -10.02 -10.07 -21.02
CA SER A 246 -11.31 -10.38 -20.39
C SER A 246 -11.26 -10.18 -18.88
N LEU A 247 -10.22 -10.68 -18.21
CA LEU A 247 -10.03 -10.52 -16.76
C LEU A 247 -9.84 -9.05 -16.36
N ALA A 248 -9.10 -8.27 -17.16
CA ALA A 248 -8.95 -6.84 -16.95
C ALA A 248 -10.27 -6.08 -17.09
N ARG A 249 -11.11 -6.43 -18.09
CA ARG A 249 -12.47 -5.88 -18.22
C ARG A 249 -13.35 -6.23 -17.01
N GLN A 250 -13.27 -7.47 -16.53
CA GLN A 250 -14.00 -7.90 -15.34
C GLN A 250 -13.56 -7.10 -14.10
N LEU A 251 -12.26 -6.94 -13.90
CA LEU A 251 -11.70 -6.16 -12.79
C LEU A 251 -12.12 -4.69 -12.87
N LYS A 252 -12.08 -4.09 -14.08
CA LYS A 252 -12.61 -2.74 -14.32
C LYS A 252 -14.09 -2.65 -13.95
N GLY A 253 -14.89 -3.66 -14.31
CA GLY A 253 -16.31 -3.74 -13.95
C GLY A 253 -16.55 -3.80 -12.43
N ILE A 254 -15.74 -4.56 -11.70
CA ILE A 254 -15.78 -4.62 -10.23
C ILE A 254 -15.50 -3.23 -9.63
N GLU A 255 -14.44 -2.56 -10.09
CA GLU A 255 -14.08 -1.23 -9.60
C GLU A 255 -15.11 -0.16 -9.97
N LEU A 256 -15.69 -0.25 -11.16
CA LEU A 256 -16.78 0.63 -11.57
C LEU A 256 -18.03 0.42 -10.72
N ALA A 257 -18.39 -0.83 -10.41
CA ALA A 257 -19.50 -1.13 -9.51
C ALA A 257 -19.24 -0.57 -8.10
N ARG A 258 -18.01 -0.72 -7.58
CA ARG A 258 -17.58 -0.16 -6.30
C ARG A 258 -17.69 1.38 -6.28
N ARG A 259 -17.25 2.02 -7.37
CA ARG A 259 -17.38 3.48 -7.60
C ARG A 259 -18.84 3.92 -7.63
N ASN A 260 -19.69 3.20 -8.36
CA ASN A 260 -21.08 3.55 -8.53
C ASN A 260 -21.95 3.30 -7.28
N ALA A 261 -21.49 2.46 -6.36
CA ALA A 261 -22.12 2.24 -5.06
C ALA A 261 -21.82 3.35 -4.04
N THR A 262 -20.99 4.35 -4.37
CA THR A 262 -20.67 5.44 -3.46
C THR A 262 -21.84 6.40 -3.28
N GLU A 263 -21.92 6.99 -2.09
CA GLU A 263 -22.90 8.02 -1.77
C GLU A 263 -22.74 9.26 -2.67
N SER A 264 -21.50 9.61 -2.98
CA SER A 264 -21.17 10.70 -3.90
C SER A 264 -21.75 10.50 -5.30
N VAL A 265 -21.68 9.28 -5.83
CA VAL A 265 -22.30 8.95 -7.13
C VAL A 265 -23.83 8.94 -7.01
N ALA A 266 -24.39 8.41 -5.93
CA ALA A 266 -25.83 8.45 -5.69
C ALA A 266 -26.36 9.90 -5.63
N LEU A 267 -25.63 10.82 -4.98
CA LEU A 267 -25.97 12.25 -4.99
C LEU A 267 -25.89 12.83 -6.40
N ALA A 268 -24.80 12.58 -7.13
CA ALA A 268 -24.62 13.11 -8.48
C ALA A 268 -25.75 12.65 -9.42
N GLN A 269 -26.16 11.39 -9.34
CA GLN A 269 -27.29 10.84 -10.09
C GLN A 269 -28.62 11.49 -9.68
N ARG A 270 -28.86 11.63 -8.37
CA ARG A 270 -30.08 12.28 -7.85
C ARG A 270 -30.23 13.72 -8.32
N LEU A 271 -29.12 14.44 -8.43
CA LEU A 271 -29.08 15.82 -8.92
C LEU A 271 -29.08 15.93 -10.45
N GLY A 272 -29.05 14.81 -11.19
CA GLY A 272 -28.96 14.80 -12.64
C GLY A 272 -27.66 15.43 -13.16
N LEU A 273 -26.55 15.31 -12.42
CA LEU A 273 -25.29 15.89 -12.82
C LEU A 273 -24.75 15.19 -14.08
N PRO A 274 -24.28 15.94 -15.10
CA PRO A 274 -23.94 15.38 -16.40
C PRO A 274 -22.54 14.75 -16.43
N PHE A 275 -22.20 13.88 -15.46
CA PHE A 275 -20.94 13.14 -15.45
C PHE A 275 -21.06 11.83 -16.23
N GLY A 276 -20.01 11.45 -16.95
CA GLY A 276 -19.93 10.15 -17.60
C GLY A 276 -19.71 9.01 -16.61
N ASP A 277 -20.12 7.81 -17.01
CA ASP A 277 -20.06 6.61 -16.16
C ASP A 277 -18.65 6.26 -15.68
N ASP A 278 -17.61 6.61 -16.43
CA ASP A 278 -16.18 6.37 -16.12
C ASP A 278 -15.40 7.67 -15.83
N GLU A 279 -16.05 8.83 -15.78
CA GLU A 279 -15.38 10.12 -15.67
C GLU A 279 -14.86 10.37 -14.25
N ASP A 280 -13.56 10.62 -14.09
CA ASP A 280 -13.05 11.14 -12.82
C ASP A 280 -13.47 12.60 -12.66
N TRP A 281 -14.24 12.90 -11.60
CA TRP A 281 -14.79 14.21 -11.35
C TRP A 281 -14.60 14.61 -9.89
N GLU A 282 -14.59 15.92 -9.65
CA GLU A 282 -14.47 16.48 -8.32
C GLU A 282 -15.35 17.72 -8.21
N ILE A 283 -16.15 17.77 -7.15
CA ILE A 283 -16.99 18.90 -6.80
C ILE A 283 -16.39 19.55 -5.56
N HIS A 284 -16.19 20.86 -5.61
CA HIS A 284 -15.85 21.67 -4.45
C HIS A 284 -16.94 22.70 -4.22
N ILE A 285 -17.45 22.76 -3.00
CA ILE A 285 -18.44 23.74 -2.57
C ILE A 285 -17.83 24.47 -1.38
N ALA A 286 -17.74 25.80 -1.46
CA ALA A 286 -17.31 26.63 -0.35
C ALA A 286 -18.41 27.66 -0.04
N VAL A 287 -19.03 27.52 1.14
CA VAL A 287 -20.13 28.38 1.60
C VAL A 287 -19.60 29.31 2.69
N PRO A 288 -19.43 30.62 2.40
CA PRO A 288 -18.90 31.57 3.39
C PRO A 288 -19.90 31.81 4.51
N LEU A 289 -19.42 32.17 5.69
CA LEU A 289 -20.28 32.68 6.76
C LEU A 289 -20.86 34.03 6.33
N ARG A 290 -22.16 34.27 6.57
CA ARG A 290 -22.83 35.52 6.20
C ARG A 290 -22.09 36.71 6.82
N GLY A 291 -21.80 37.72 5.98
CA GLY A 291 -21.07 38.92 6.39
C GLY A 291 -19.56 38.77 6.53
N SER A 292 -18.99 37.60 6.20
CA SER A 292 -17.53 37.44 6.15
C SER A 292 -16.92 38.03 4.87
N GLU A 293 -15.80 38.73 5.01
CA GLU A 293 -15.02 39.25 3.89
C GLU A 293 -13.92 38.27 3.46
N GLY A 294 -13.61 38.25 2.16
CA GLY A 294 -12.54 37.45 1.56
C GLY A 294 -13.04 36.29 0.70
N HIS A 295 -12.16 35.81 -0.19
CA HIS A 295 -12.52 34.76 -1.14
C HIS A 295 -12.74 33.40 -0.42
N PRO A 296 -13.86 32.68 -0.64
CA PRO A 296 -14.23 31.47 0.12
C PRO A 296 -13.14 30.38 0.19
N LEU A 297 -12.33 30.24 -0.86
CA LEU A 297 -11.18 29.32 -0.86
C LEU A 297 -10.16 29.56 0.26
N ILE A 298 -9.85 30.80 0.60
CA ILE A 298 -8.83 31.17 1.60
C ILE A 298 -9.44 31.73 2.90
N ALA A 299 -10.76 31.92 2.90
CA ALA A 299 -11.49 32.45 4.03
C ALA A 299 -11.37 31.54 5.27
N LYS A 300 -11.26 32.18 6.44
CA LYS A 300 -11.24 31.52 7.75
C LYS A 300 -12.63 31.29 8.34
N ASN A 301 -13.69 31.75 7.67
CA ASN A 301 -15.09 31.69 8.11
C ASN A 301 -15.94 31.06 7.01
N VAL A 302 -15.80 29.75 6.81
CA VAL A 302 -16.37 29.06 5.65
C VAL A 302 -16.52 27.57 5.94
N VAL A 303 -17.59 27.00 5.40
CA VAL A 303 -17.78 25.55 5.28
C VAL A 303 -17.37 25.13 3.89
N ARG A 304 -16.56 24.07 3.79
CA ARG A 304 -16.14 23.46 2.54
C ARG A 304 -16.65 22.03 2.50
N LEU A 305 -17.21 21.64 1.36
CA LEU A 305 -17.60 20.27 1.04
C LEU A 305 -16.92 19.87 -0.26
N GLN A 306 -16.11 18.82 -0.19
CA GLN A 306 -15.46 18.21 -1.33
C GLN A 306 -16.12 16.86 -1.61
N ILE A 307 -16.48 16.58 -2.86
CA ILE A 307 -17.20 15.37 -3.27
C ILE A 307 -16.49 14.77 -4.49
N ARG A 308 -16.24 13.47 -4.45
CA ARG A 308 -15.56 12.68 -5.48
C ARG A 308 -16.26 11.35 -5.66
N PRO A 309 -16.18 10.71 -6.83
CA PRO A 309 -16.72 9.36 -7.01
C PRO A 309 -15.80 8.29 -6.40
N ASN A 310 -14.61 8.65 -5.92
CA ASN A 310 -13.62 7.71 -5.40
C ASN A 310 -14.15 6.97 -4.15
N PRO A 311 -14.28 5.63 -4.17
CA PRO A 311 -14.73 4.84 -3.02
C PRO A 311 -13.88 4.99 -1.76
N ASP A 312 -12.60 5.29 -1.93
CA ASP A 312 -11.65 5.43 -0.83
C ASP A 312 -11.67 6.82 -0.19
N TRP A 313 -12.30 7.80 -0.85
CA TRP A 313 -12.40 9.19 -0.41
C TRP A 313 -13.61 9.84 -1.09
N GLN A 314 -14.80 9.53 -0.58
CA GLN A 314 -16.04 9.92 -1.24
C GLN A 314 -16.33 11.41 -1.04
N TRP A 315 -16.26 11.88 0.21
CA TRP A 315 -16.49 13.28 0.52
C TRP A 315 -15.75 13.71 1.79
N GLU A 316 -15.44 15.00 1.87
CA GLU A 316 -14.87 15.63 3.06
C GLU A 316 -15.60 16.93 3.33
N LEU A 317 -16.05 17.09 4.57
CA LEU A 317 -16.71 18.29 5.08
C LEU A 317 -15.83 18.93 6.14
N ASN A 318 -15.51 20.20 5.94
CA ASN A 318 -14.60 20.93 6.81
C ASN A 318 -15.09 22.36 7.01
N ALA A 319 -15.20 22.77 8.26
CA ALA A 319 -15.52 24.14 8.64
C ALA A 319 -14.35 24.74 9.40
N ARG A 320 -14.00 25.98 9.05
CA ARG A 320 -13.09 26.78 9.84
C ARG A 320 -13.82 28.05 10.21
N ILE A 321 -13.76 28.42 11.48
CA ILE A 321 -14.31 29.67 12.00
C ILE A 321 -13.20 30.35 12.79
N ALA A 322 -12.86 31.57 12.37
CA ALA A 322 -11.83 32.39 12.99
C ALA A 322 -12.06 32.45 14.51
N GLU A 323 -11.00 32.19 15.27
CA GLU A 323 -10.95 32.27 16.74
C GLU A 323 -11.86 31.27 17.49
N ARG A 324 -12.74 30.53 16.81
CA ARG A 324 -13.62 29.52 17.43
C ARG A 324 -13.13 28.08 17.27
N GLY A 325 -12.43 27.77 16.17
CA GLY A 325 -11.86 26.43 15.94
C GLY A 325 -12.25 25.81 14.60
N GLU A 326 -12.12 24.49 14.54
CA GLU A 326 -12.26 23.71 13.30
C GLU A 326 -13.22 22.53 13.47
N PHE A 327 -13.87 22.18 12.36
CA PHE A 327 -14.65 20.96 12.17
C PHE A 327 -14.12 20.23 10.94
N SER A 328 -13.98 18.91 11.03
CA SER A 328 -13.58 18.06 9.90
C SER A 328 -14.21 16.68 10.04
N GLU A 329 -14.90 16.27 8.99
CA GLU A 329 -15.61 15.01 8.86
C GLU A 329 -15.42 14.45 7.44
N SER A 330 -15.45 13.12 7.32
CA SER A 330 -15.52 12.39 6.04
C SER A 330 -16.56 11.28 6.15
N GLU A 331 -16.79 10.56 5.05
CA GLU A 331 -17.68 9.40 5.02
C GLU A 331 -17.31 8.30 6.05
N LYS A 332 -16.07 8.30 6.53
CA LYS A 332 -15.56 7.27 7.44
C LYS A 332 -15.66 7.64 8.91
N LYS A 333 -15.47 8.93 9.24
CA LYS A 333 -15.39 9.41 10.62
C LYS A 333 -15.31 10.93 10.71
N THR A 334 -15.55 11.43 11.92
CA THR A 334 -15.20 12.78 12.36
C THR A 334 -13.75 12.81 12.85
N TYR A 335 -12.95 13.74 12.33
CA TYR A 335 -11.55 13.94 12.73
C TYR A 335 -11.41 15.01 13.81
N ARG A 336 -12.26 16.05 13.76
CA ARG A 336 -12.23 17.18 14.69
C ARG A 336 -13.61 17.85 14.76
N ASN A 337 -13.99 18.32 15.95
CA ASN A 337 -15.21 19.09 16.15
C ASN A 337 -15.09 20.05 17.33
N ASP A 338 -14.20 21.05 17.21
CA ASP A 338 -14.01 22.08 18.25
C ASP A 338 -15.24 23.01 18.34
N LEU A 339 -15.99 23.08 17.24
CA LEU A 339 -17.14 23.97 17.04
C LEU A 339 -18.46 23.40 17.60
N GLY A 340 -18.47 22.13 18.03
CA GLY A 340 -19.68 21.45 18.50
C GLY A 340 -20.79 21.38 17.44
N LEU A 341 -20.42 21.27 16.17
CA LEU A 341 -21.40 21.15 15.07
C LEU A 341 -22.06 19.76 15.09
N PRO A 342 -23.31 19.62 14.62
CA PRO A 342 -23.88 18.32 14.32
C PRO A 342 -23.00 17.56 13.32
N VAL A 343 -22.99 16.24 13.41
CA VAL A 343 -22.29 15.35 12.47
C VAL A 343 -23.22 15.11 11.28
N LEU A 344 -22.71 15.17 10.04
CA LEU A 344 -23.48 14.85 8.84
C LEU A 344 -23.73 13.34 8.78
N GLY A 345 -22.67 12.56 8.94
CA GLY A 345 -22.68 11.10 8.98
C GLY A 345 -22.70 10.45 7.60
N CYS A 346 -22.13 9.25 7.52
CA CYS A 346 -22.19 8.41 6.33
C CYS A 346 -23.65 8.12 5.92
N GLY A 347 -23.97 8.26 4.63
CA GLY A 347 -25.32 8.03 4.10
C GLY A 347 -26.24 9.25 4.13
N ASN A 348 -25.75 10.41 4.59
CA ASN A 348 -26.52 11.66 4.67
C ASN A 348 -25.94 12.83 3.86
N LEU A 349 -24.99 12.62 2.95
CA LEU A 349 -24.42 13.65 2.07
C LEU A 349 -25.49 14.48 1.36
N TYR A 350 -26.58 13.84 0.91
CA TYR A 350 -27.71 14.54 0.28
C TYR A 350 -28.41 15.53 1.22
N ALA A 351 -28.30 15.35 2.54
CA ALA A 351 -28.88 16.18 3.57
C ALA A 351 -27.99 17.36 3.97
N PHE A 352 -26.85 17.58 3.29
CA PHE A 352 -25.96 18.72 3.55
C PHE A 352 -26.66 20.09 3.63
N PRO A 353 -27.63 20.45 2.75
CA PRO A 353 -28.38 21.70 2.90
C PRO A 353 -29.20 21.77 4.20
N THR A 354 -29.79 20.64 4.61
CA THR A 354 -30.49 20.54 5.91
C THR A 354 -29.51 20.64 7.08
N TRP A 355 -28.32 20.07 6.95
CA TRP A 355 -27.25 20.19 7.94
C TRP A 355 -26.82 21.66 8.14
N LEU A 356 -26.66 22.45 7.06
CA LEU A 356 -26.38 23.88 7.15
C LEU A 356 -27.47 24.63 7.93
N ARG A 357 -28.74 24.30 7.71
CA ARG A 357 -29.87 24.86 8.48
C ARG A 357 -29.79 24.51 9.97
N GLN A 358 -29.48 23.26 10.30
CA GLN A 358 -29.31 22.82 11.68
C GLN A 358 -28.14 23.52 12.38
N VAL A 359 -27.02 23.73 11.68
CA VAL A 359 -25.86 24.48 12.20
C VAL A 359 -26.25 25.93 12.52
N ARG A 360 -27.05 26.57 11.66
CA ARG A 360 -27.59 27.91 11.96
C ARG A 360 -28.47 27.91 13.20
N GLU A 361 -29.41 26.98 13.30
CA GLU A 361 -30.38 26.92 14.39
C GLU A 361 -29.75 26.57 15.74
N LYS A 362 -28.78 25.64 15.77
CA LYS A 362 -28.18 25.13 17.00
C LYS A 362 -26.93 25.89 17.43
N ASN A 363 -26.14 26.38 16.48
CA ASN A 363 -24.82 26.98 16.75
C ASN A 363 -24.79 28.48 16.41
N GLY A 364 -25.84 29.03 15.80
CA GLY A 364 -25.90 30.44 15.40
C GLY A 364 -24.97 30.81 14.25
N LEU A 365 -24.47 29.82 13.50
CA LEU A 365 -23.58 30.03 12.36
C LEU A 365 -24.39 30.00 11.06
N ASP A 366 -24.68 31.18 10.51
CA ASP A 366 -25.44 31.31 9.26
C ASP A 366 -24.49 31.35 8.05
N PHE A 367 -24.44 30.25 7.29
CA PHE A 367 -23.64 30.17 6.07
C PHE A 367 -24.46 30.59 4.86
N ASP A 368 -23.90 31.49 4.05
CA ASP A 368 -24.61 32.13 2.93
C ASP A 368 -24.53 31.28 1.65
N THR A 369 -25.53 30.42 1.45
CA THR A 369 -25.62 29.54 0.27
C THR A 369 -25.70 30.33 -1.05
N GLY A 370 -26.26 31.55 -1.03
CA GLY A 370 -26.30 32.43 -2.21
C GLY A 370 -24.93 32.99 -2.60
N ALA A 371 -23.96 32.97 -1.68
CA ALA A 371 -22.58 33.38 -1.91
C ALA A 371 -21.61 32.19 -2.07
N ALA A 372 -22.12 30.97 -2.29
CA ALA A 372 -21.31 29.79 -2.42
C ALA A 372 -20.42 29.80 -3.68
N ASP A 373 -19.13 29.47 -3.52
CA ASP A 373 -18.23 29.15 -4.64
C ASP A 373 -18.33 27.65 -4.95
N ILE A 374 -18.86 27.31 -6.13
CA ILE A 374 -19.08 25.94 -6.58
C ILE A 374 -18.20 25.64 -7.80
N ARG A 375 -17.33 24.65 -7.68
CA ARG A 375 -16.39 24.23 -8.73
C ARG A 375 -16.64 22.80 -9.12
N VAL A 376 -16.84 22.59 -10.42
CA VAL A 376 -17.23 21.28 -10.99
C VAL A 376 -16.45 21.02 -12.29
N GLY A 377 -15.15 21.31 -12.26
CA GLY A 377 -14.30 21.29 -13.44
C GLY A 377 -14.84 22.18 -14.57
N ARG A 378 -14.92 21.64 -15.79
CA ARG A 378 -15.39 22.38 -16.98
C ARG A 378 -16.92 22.38 -17.14
N LYS A 379 -17.68 21.74 -16.25
CA LYS A 379 -19.13 21.52 -16.41
C LYS A 379 -19.97 22.57 -15.71
N ARG A 380 -20.04 23.78 -16.29
CA ARG A 380 -20.80 24.92 -15.73
C ARG A 380 -22.28 24.63 -15.44
N ALA A 381 -22.92 23.74 -16.21
CA ALA A 381 -24.32 23.33 -15.97
C ALA A 381 -24.49 22.58 -14.63
N ALA A 382 -23.49 21.79 -14.23
CA ALA A 382 -23.52 21.06 -12.96
C ALA A 382 -23.49 22.02 -11.76
N ALA A 383 -22.74 23.13 -11.84
CA ALA A 383 -22.68 24.13 -10.78
C ALA A 383 -24.05 24.75 -10.47
N LYS A 384 -24.90 24.94 -11.50
CA LYS A 384 -26.27 25.46 -11.32
C LYS A 384 -27.17 24.48 -10.58
N LEU A 385 -27.09 23.19 -10.92
CA LEU A 385 -27.87 22.14 -10.25
C LEU A 385 -27.46 21.99 -8.78
N ILE A 386 -26.16 22.12 -8.48
CA ILE A 386 -25.64 22.10 -7.11
C ILE A 386 -26.11 23.34 -6.34
N ALA A 387 -26.11 24.53 -6.95
CA ALA A 387 -26.63 25.74 -6.32
C ALA A 387 -28.11 25.59 -5.95
N GLN A 388 -28.94 25.04 -6.86
CA GLN A 388 -30.35 24.75 -6.57
C GLN A 388 -30.53 23.74 -5.44
N TRP A 389 -29.67 22.72 -5.37
CA TRP A 389 -29.68 21.77 -4.26
C TRP A 389 -29.33 22.42 -2.92
N LEU A 390 -28.36 23.34 -2.88
CA LEU A 390 -28.01 24.07 -1.65
C LEU A 390 -29.16 24.95 -1.11
N GLU A 391 -30.10 25.35 -1.97
CA GLU A 391 -31.27 26.13 -1.59
C GLU A 391 -32.45 25.27 -1.08
N SER A 392 -32.35 23.93 -1.14
CA SER A 392 -33.44 22.98 -0.82
C SER A 392 -33.65 22.60 0.66
#